data_AF-A0A3C0L9Q9-F1
#
_entry.id   AF-A0A3C0L9Q9-F1
#
_cell.length_a   1.000
_cell.length_b   1.000
_cell.length_c   1.000
_cell.angle_alpha   90.00
_cell.angle_beta   90.00
_cell.angle_gamma   90.00
#
_symmetry.space_group_name_H-M   'P 1'
#
loop_
_entity.id
_entity.type
_entity.pdbx_description
1 polymer ?
#
loop_
_entity_poly.entity_id
_entity_poly.type
_entity_poly.pdbx_seq_one_letter_code
_entity_poly.pdbx_strand_id
1 'polypeptide(L)'
;MSNKFTYFDFICYFIPGAILIWSFILFTKSIGILAYLTTFNTFTDTLGFIIIAFVLGHFIQYKSKQIIEPKIKRKYWNEAFVSEQFMIKNNKFCDEIDRLKFLKMAMERFKYSQEELKKLDSNTEEARKLSHSIYRKAYSLINNAEINERATTANVYYNFFRGLSATCFCSALLFLVQSVIKILENWGACSWGFIKEDLLIPFLLMIFFFYLTSCFIDRARQRGELHVEQTFNSMYIYYLGGIKYGKQS
;
A
#
# COMPACT_ATOMS: atom_id res chain seq x y z
N MET A 1 -9.67 -9.13 23.13
CA MET A 1 -10.21 -10.26 22.35
C MET A 1 -9.09 -10.83 21.51
N SER A 2 -8.95 -12.15 21.51
CA SER A 2 -7.93 -12.92 20.78
C SER A 2 -7.84 -12.50 19.32
N ASN A 3 -6.63 -12.07 18.90
CA ASN A 3 -6.28 -11.77 17.52
C ASN A 3 -6.43 -13.04 16.67
N LYS A 4 -7.61 -13.21 16.07
CA LYS A 4 -7.81 -14.13 14.95
C LYS A 4 -6.97 -13.60 13.78
N PHE A 5 -6.40 -14.50 13.00
CA PHE A 5 -5.83 -14.18 11.69
C PHE A 5 -6.84 -13.33 10.92
N THR A 6 -6.51 -12.07 10.70
CA THR A 6 -7.44 -11.10 10.14
C THR A 6 -7.42 -11.17 8.62
N TYR A 7 -8.49 -10.67 8.00
CA TYR A 7 -8.53 -10.46 6.55
C TYR A 7 -7.34 -9.61 6.06
N PHE A 8 -6.89 -8.65 6.90
CA PHE A 8 -5.70 -7.87 6.64
C PHE A 8 -4.44 -8.74 6.59
N ASP A 9 -4.26 -9.68 7.53
CA ASP A 9 -3.08 -10.54 7.57
C ASP A 9 -2.97 -11.42 6.32
N PHE A 10 -4.11 -11.95 5.85
CA PHE A 10 -4.17 -12.71 4.62
C PHE A 10 -3.77 -11.87 3.40
N ILE A 11 -4.43 -10.72 3.22
CA ILE A 11 -4.26 -9.93 2.00
C ILE A 11 -2.92 -9.20 2.00
N CYS A 12 -2.53 -8.59 3.11
CA CYS A 12 -1.34 -7.75 3.15
C CYS A 12 -0.06 -8.55 3.33
N TYR A 13 -0.10 -9.73 3.95
CA TYR A 13 1.09 -10.56 4.18
C TYR A 13 1.09 -11.80 3.30
N PHE A 14 0.10 -12.68 3.44
CA PHE A 14 0.14 -13.97 2.74
C PHE A 14 0.15 -13.82 1.21
N ILE A 15 -0.75 -13.03 0.61
CA ILE A 15 -0.83 -12.91 -0.87
C ILE A 15 0.48 -12.36 -1.49
N PRO A 16 1.05 -11.22 -1.05
CA PRO A 16 2.32 -10.74 -1.60
C PRO A 16 3.48 -11.71 -1.42
N GLY A 17 3.52 -12.45 -0.30
CA GLY A 17 4.53 -13.46 -0.06
C GLY A 17 4.36 -14.70 -0.94
N ALA A 18 3.13 -15.18 -1.13
CA ALA A 18 2.81 -16.32 -1.99
C ALA A 18 3.23 -16.07 -3.45
N ILE A 19 2.95 -14.86 -3.98
CA ILE A 19 3.39 -14.45 -5.32
C ILE A 19 4.93 -14.45 -5.42
N LEU A 20 5.62 -13.94 -4.39
CA LEU A 20 7.08 -13.90 -4.40
C LEU A 20 7.69 -15.30 -4.37
N ILE A 21 7.17 -16.20 -3.53
CA ILE A 21 7.63 -17.59 -3.49
C ILE A 21 7.33 -18.29 -4.82
N TRP A 22 6.16 -18.05 -5.41
CA TRP A 22 5.86 -18.60 -6.73
C TRP A 22 6.89 -18.18 -7.78
N SER A 23 7.22 -16.88 -7.84
CA SER A 23 8.31 -16.38 -8.71
C SER A 23 9.65 -17.04 -8.39
N PHE A 24 9.96 -17.24 -7.11
CA PHE A 24 11.19 -17.92 -6.68
C PHE A 24 11.23 -19.41 -7.04
N ILE A 25 10.11 -20.13 -6.98
CA ILE A 25 9.99 -21.53 -7.42
C ILE A 25 10.24 -21.62 -8.92
N LEU A 26 9.65 -20.72 -9.72
CA LEU A 26 9.89 -20.68 -11.16
C LEU A 26 11.36 -20.40 -11.49
N PHE A 27 11.96 -19.44 -10.77
CA PHE A 27 13.38 -19.12 -10.89
C PHE A 27 14.26 -20.34 -10.58
N THR A 28 14.08 -20.97 -9.42
CA THR A 28 14.91 -22.09 -8.96
C THR A 28 14.72 -23.35 -9.81
N LYS A 29 13.51 -23.58 -10.34
CA LYS A 29 13.25 -24.63 -11.33
C LYS A 29 14.07 -24.41 -12.60
N SER A 30 14.15 -23.17 -13.09
CA SER A 30 14.84 -22.85 -14.35
C SER A 30 16.36 -23.03 -14.30
N ILE A 31 16.95 -22.98 -13.11
CA ILE A 31 18.40 -23.19 -12.90
C ILE A 31 18.69 -24.58 -12.31
N GLY A 32 17.67 -25.46 -12.23
CA GLY A 32 17.83 -26.86 -11.83
C GLY A 32 18.05 -27.11 -10.33
N ILE A 33 17.84 -26.12 -9.45
CA ILE A 33 18.11 -26.27 -8.01
C ILE A 33 16.87 -26.56 -7.16
N LEU A 34 15.67 -26.56 -7.74
CA LEU A 34 14.42 -26.75 -6.99
C LEU A 34 14.41 -28.05 -6.18
N ALA A 35 14.98 -29.13 -6.71
CA ALA A 35 15.07 -30.43 -6.04
C ALA A 35 15.80 -30.37 -4.68
N TYR A 36 16.75 -29.44 -4.51
CA TYR A 36 17.47 -29.25 -3.24
C TYR A 36 16.66 -28.45 -2.21
N LEU A 37 15.59 -27.78 -2.64
CA LEU A 37 14.75 -26.92 -1.82
C LEU A 37 13.42 -27.58 -1.44
N THR A 38 13.10 -28.73 -2.03
CA THR A 38 11.87 -29.49 -1.79
C THR A 38 12.14 -30.75 -0.98
N THR A 39 11.19 -31.11 -0.11
CA THR A 39 11.26 -32.37 0.66
C THR A 39 10.67 -33.56 -0.10
N PHE A 40 10.07 -33.32 -1.27
CA PHE A 40 9.29 -34.30 -2.07
C PHE A 40 8.09 -34.88 -1.32
N ASN A 41 7.75 -34.33 -0.15
CA ASN A 41 6.52 -34.61 0.58
C ASN A 41 5.55 -33.45 0.36
N THR A 42 4.46 -33.71 -0.36
CA THR A 42 3.47 -32.68 -0.73
C THR A 42 2.91 -31.93 0.48
N PHE A 43 2.68 -32.62 1.60
CA PHE A 43 2.16 -32.00 2.81
C PHE A 43 3.17 -31.06 3.45
N THR A 44 4.41 -31.52 3.64
CA THR A 44 5.50 -30.71 4.19
C THR A 44 5.82 -29.50 3.31
N ASP A 45 5.90 -29.69 1.99
CA ASP A 45 6.21 -28.62 1.04
C ASP A 45 5.09 -27.57 0.99
N THR A 46 3.82 -27.99 1.10
CA THR A 46 2.67 -27.07 1.15
C THR A 46 2.66 -26.26 2.44
N LEU A 47 2.87 -26.90 3.59
CA LEU A 47 2.97 -26.19 4.87
C LEU A 47 4.16 -25.22 4.89
N GLY A 48 5.31 -25.67 4.40
CA GLY A 48 6.50 -24.84 4.23
C GLY A 48 6.23 -23.62 3.35
N PHE A 49 5.58 -23.81 2.21
CA PHE A 49 5.14 -22.71 1.34
C PHE A 49 4.28 -21.70 2.11
N ILE A 50 3.27 -22.15 2.85
CA ILE A 50 2.35 -21.26 3.56
C ILE A 50 3.08 -20.43 4.61
N ILE A 51 3.91 -21.07 5.43
CA ILE A 51 4.65 -20.42 6.51
C ILE A 51 5.65 -19.42 5.94
N ILE A 52 6.46 -19.83 4.96
CA ILE A 52 7.46 -18.95 4.34
C ILE A 52 6.76 -17.80 3.61
N ALA A 53 5.63 -18.04 2.94
CA ALA A 53 4.87 -16.99 2.24
C ALA A 53 4.43 -15.92 3.23
N PHE A 54 3.87 -16.34 4.37
CA PHE A 54 3.42 -15.41 5.39
C PHE A 54 4.59 -14.57 5.95
N VAL A 55 5.72 -15.20 6.28
CA VAL A 55 6.92 -14.51 6.79
C VAL A 55 7.52 -13.54 5.76
N LEU A 56 7.67 -13.98 4.51
CA LEU A 56 8.15 -13.11 3.43
C LEU A 56 7.19 -11.94 3.18
N GLY A 57 5.89 -12.16 3.30
CA GLY A 57 4.86 -11.12 3.25
C GLY A 57 5.10 -9.98 4.24
N HIS A 58 5.39 -10.32 5.50
CA HIS A 58 5.75 -9.32 6.51
C HIS A 58 7.02 -8.54 6.15
N PHE A 59 8.06 -9.24 5.68
CA PHE A 59 9.30 -8.60 5.26
C PHE A 59 9.08 -7.65 4.08
N ILE A 60 8.29 -8.08 3.08
CA ILE A 60 7.90 -7.25 1.94
C ILE A 60 7.12 -6.02 2.40
N GLN A 61 6.16 -6.17 3.31
CA GLN A 61 5.42 -5.02 3.82
C GLN A 61 6.33 -4.01 4.50
N TYR A 62 7.25 -4.48 5.35
CA TYR A 62 8.26 -3.64 5.98
C TYR A 62 9.13 -2.90 4.96
N LYS A 63 9.67 -3.61 3.95
CA LYS A 63 10.49 -3.01 2.89
C LYS A 63 9.70 -2.07 2.00
N SER A 64 8.43 -2.37 1.72
CA SER A 64 7.55 -1.52 0.93
C SER A 64 7.34 -0.15 1.59
N LYS A 65 7.24 -0.11 2.92
CA LYS A 65 7.18 1.13 3.69
C LYS A 65 8.49 1.95 3.60
N GLN A 66 9.64 1.29 3.49
CA GLN A 66 10.93 1.98 3.39
C GLN A 66 11.26 2.46 1.98
N ILE A 67 10.79 1.77 0.94
CA ILE A 67 11.20 2.02 -0.44
C ILE A 67 10.06 2.63 -1.27
N ILE A 68 8.87 2.03 -1.22
CA ILE A 68 7.75 2.42 -2.08
C ILE A 68 7.05 3.67 -1.54
N GLU A 69 6.80 3.74 -0.22
CA GLU A 69 6.11 4.88 0.38
C GLU A 69 6.87 6.21 0.21
N PRO A 70 8.20 6.31 0.42
CA PRO A 70 8.95 7.52 0.12
C PRO A 70 8.92 7.89 -1.36
N LYS A 71 8.92 6.92 -2.27
CA LYS A 71 8.79 7.17 -3.71
C LYS A 71 7.42 7.76 -4.04
N ILE A 72 6.34 7.21 -3.48
CA ILE A 72 4.99 7.75 -3.66
C ILE A 72 4.92 9.17 -3.10
N LYS A 73 5.39 9.36 -1.86
CA LYS A 73 5.40 10.66 -1.17
C LYS A 73 6.15 11.73 -1.97
N ARG A 74 7.35 11.42 -2.46
CA ARG A 74 8.18 12.35 -3.25
C ARG A 74 7.56 12.64 -4.62
N LYS A 75 7.07 11.62 -5.33
CA LYS A 75 6.58 11.75 -6.70
C LYS A 75 5.19 12.37 -6.80
N TYR A 76 4.30 12.04 -5.88
CA TYR A 76 2.88 12.36 -5.99
C TYR A 76 2.35 13.30 -4.91
N TRP A 77 3.00 13.35 -3.74
CA TRP A 77 2.51 14.11 -2.59
C TRP A 77 3.46 15.23 -2.17
N ASN A 78 4.33 15.72 -3.06
CA ASN A 78 5.17 16.90 -2.79
C ASN A 78 5.95 16.80 -1.47
N GLU A 79 6.50 15.62 -1.17
CA GLU A 79 7.32 15.37 0.02
C GLU A 79 6.59 15.47 1.37
N ALA A 80 5.26 15.54 1.38
CA ALA A 80 4.43 15.48 2.60
C ALA A 80 3.34 14.42 2.44
N PHE A 81 2.82 13.85 3.53
CA PHE A 81 1.69 12.92 3.44
C PHE A 81 0.40 13.67 3.09
N VAL A 82 -0.56 12.97 2.49
CA VAL A 82 -1.88 13.57 2.17
C VAL A 82 -2.53 14.12 3.43
N SER A 83 -2.48 13.40 4.56
CA SER A 83 -3.02 13.87 5.84
C SER A 83 -2.39 15.17 6.35
N GLU A 84 -1.14 15.45 5.98
CA GLU A 84 -0.44 16.68 6.35
C GLU A 84 -0.84 17.85 5.45
N GLN A 85 -1.35 17.59 4.24
CA GLN A 85 -1.71 18.62 3.27
C GLN A 85 -3.22 18.82 3.11
N PHE A 86 -4.03 17.83 3.51
CA PHE A 86 -5.46 17.75 3.18
C PHE A 86 -6.27 18.98 3.61
N MET A 87 -5.93 19.60 4.74
CA MET A 87 -6.64 20.78 5.27
C MET A 87 -6.00 22.12 4.88
N ILE A 88 -4.84 22.12 4.20
CA ILE A 88 -4.13 23.34 3.80
C ILE A 88 -4.89 24.03 2.68
N LYS A 89 -5.02 25.36 2.70
CA LYS A 89 -5.75 26.10 1.66
C LYS A 89 -5.11 25.90 0.28
N ASN A 90 -5.96 25.86 -0.77
CA ASN A 90 -5.55 25.71 -2.17
C ASN A 90 -4.74 24.44 -2.47
N ASN A 91 -4.96 23.36 -1.71
CA ASN A 91 -4.37 22.05 -2.01
C ASN A 91 -5.21 21.28 -3.06
N LYS A 92 -4.63 20.23 -3.66
CA LYS A 92 -5.31 19.43 -4.71
C LYS A 92 -6.22 18.30 -4.21
N PHE A 93 -6.20 18.03 -2.91
CA PHE A 93 -6.84 16.85 -2.28
C PHE A 93 -8.20 17.15 -1.67
N CYS A 94 -8.46 18.40 -1.28
CA CYS A 94 -9.70 18.82 -0.64
C CYS A 94 -10.15 20.13 -1.27
N ASP A 95 -11.39 20.16 -1.76
CA ASP A 95 -11.97 21.40 -2.28
C ASP A 95 -12.25 22.39 -1.14
N GLU A 96 -12.40 23.68 -1.49
CA GLU A 96 -12.57 24.72 -0.46
C GLU A 96 -13.91 24.58 0.28
N ILE A 97 -14.93 24.04 -0.38
CA ILE A 97 -16.26 23.86 0.21
C ILE A 97 -16.21 22.80 1.32
N ASP A 98 -15.63 21.64 1.05
CA ASP A 98 -15.45 20.55 2.02
C ASP A 98 -14.44 20.92 3.08
N ARG A 99 -13.36 21.61 2.72
CA ARG A 99 -12.41 22.17 3.69
C ARG A 99 -13.12 23.05 4.72
N LEU A 100 -13.97 23.97 4.31
CA LEU A 100 -14.73 24.84 5.24
C LEU A 100 -15.67 24.03 6.15
N LYS A 101 -16.32 22.98 5.62
CA LYS A 101 -17.15 22.06 6.42
C LYS A 101 -16.33 21.37 7.51
N PHE A 102 -15.15 20.85 7.15
CA PHE A 102 -14.26 20.17 8.09
C PHE A 102 -13.63 21.13 9.11
N LEU A 103 -13.31 22.36 8.72
CA LEU A 103 -12.82 23.39 9.64
C LEU A 103 -13.88 23.75 10.70
N LYS A 104 -15.13 23.95 10.27
CA LYS A 104 -16.25 24.20 11.19
C LYS A 104 -16.41 23.06 12.18
N MET A 105 -16.41 21.83 11.70
CA MET A 105 -16.46 20.66 12.57
C MET A 105 -15.27 20.62 13.53
N ALA A 106 -14.05 20.93 13.08
CA ALA A 106 -12.85 20.86 13.91
C ALA A 106 -12.92 21.88 15.06
N MET A 107 -13.44 23.07 14.77
CA MET A 107 -13.73 24.09 15.78
C MET A 107 -14.75 23.61 16.81
N GLU A 108 -15.87 23.04 16.37
CA GLU A 108 -16.98 22.67 17.27
C GLU A 108 -16.71 21.39 18.07
N ARG A 109 -16.17 20.35 17.41
CA ARG A 109 -15.97 19.02 17.97
C ARG A 109 -14.61 18.83 18.63
N PHE A 110 -13.55 19.35 18.03
CA PHE A 110 -12.18 19.20 18.54
C PHE A 110 -11.66 20.43 19.29
N LYS A 111 -12.49 21.49 19.39
CA LYS A 111 -12.25 22.71 20.16
C LYS A 111 -11.01 23.49 19.72
N TYR A 112 -10.68 23.45 18.42
CA TYR A 112 -9.66 24.33 17.86
C TYR A 112 -10.17 25.77 17.80
N SER A 113 -9.31 26.73 18.09
CA SER A 113 -9.66 28.15 17.95
C SER A 113 -9.61 28.59 16.48
N GLN A 114 -10.33 29.67 16.15
CA GLN A 114 -10.27 30.25 14.81
C GLN A 114 -8.85 30.71 14.45
N GLU A 115 -8.08 31.19 15.42
CA GLU A 115 -6.68 31.61 15.23
C GLU A 115 -5.76 30.43 14.91
N GLU A 116 -5.95 29.29 15.57
CA GLU A 116 -5.21 28.06 15.25
C GLU A 116 -5.54 27.60 13.83
N LEU A 117 -6.82 27.56 13.46
CA LEU A 117 -7.26 27.11 12.15
C LEU A 117 -6.83 28.04 11.02
N LYS A 118 -6.68 29.35 11.27
CA LYS A 118 -6.10 30.30 10.29
C LYS A 118 -4.68 29.92 9.85
N LYS A 119 -3.91 29.18 10.66
CA LYS A 119 -2.59 28.67 10.26
C LYS A 119 -2.67 27.74 9.04
N LEU A 120 -3.82 27.11 8.78
CA LEU A 120 -4.04 26.25 7.61
C LEU A 120 -4.20 27.04 6.30
N ASP A 121 -4.26 28.37 6.35
CA ASP A 121 -4.26 29.21 5.15
C ASP A 121 -2.86 29.35 4.51
N SER A 122 -1.80 28.99 5.25
CA SER A 122 -0.42 28.95 4.76
C SER A 122 0.09 27.51 4.61
N ASN A 123 1.07 27.31 3.72
CA ASN A 123 1.72 26.00 3.52
C ASN A 123 3.03 25.92 4.33
N THR A 124 2.93 26.07 5.65
CA THR A 124 4.08 25.95 6.57
C THR A 124 4.12 24.58 7.24
N GLU A 125 5.24 24.26 7.88
CA GLU A 125 5.37 23.03 8.66
C GLU A 125 4.40 22.99 9.85
N GLU A 126 4.09 24.13 10.49
CA GLU A 126 3.06 24.18 11.53
C GLU A 126 1.67 23.86 10.97
N ALA A 127 1.33 24.38 9.80
CA ALA A 127 0.07 24.08 9.13
C ALA A 127 -0.06 22.58 8.83
N ARG A 128 1.04 21.95 8.37
CA ARG A 128 1.09 20.51 8.10
C ARG A 128 0.87 19.66 9.35
N LYS A 129 1.55 20.01 10.44
CA LYS A 129 1.37 19.37 11.75
C LYS A 129 -0.05 19.52 12.26
N LEU A 130 -0.66 20.70 12.07
CA LEU A 130 -2.05 20.96 12.46
C LEU A 130 -3.03 20.13 11.62
N SER A 131 -2.87 20.09 10.29
CA SER A 131 -3.69 19.24 9.41
C SER A 131 -3.63 17.77 9.83
N HIS A 132 -2.41 17.27 10.07
CA HIS A 132 -2.23 15.88 10.50
C HIS A 132 -2.81 15.61 11.90
N SER A 133 -2.74 16.59 12.80
CA SER A 133 -3.35 16.51 14.14
C SER A 133 -4.87 16.39 14.07
N ILE A 134 -5.52 17.22 13.23
CA ILE A 134 -6.98 17.14 12.98
C ILE A 134 -7.32 15.76 12.39
N TYR A 135 -6.54 15.29 11.40
CA TYR A 135 -6.72 13.97 10.81
C TYR A 135 -6.64 12.85 11.88
N ARG A 136 -5.66 12.88 12.79
CA ARG A 136 -5.54 11.87 13.85
C ARG A 136 -6.75 11.87 14.79
N LYS A 137 -7.24 13.05 15.17
CA LYS A 137 -8.45 13.19 15.99
C LYS A 137 -9.69 12.65 15.24
N ALA A 138 -9.82 12.97 13.95
CA ALA A 138 -10.89 12.46 13.10
C ALA A 138 -10.86 10.94 12.99
N TYR A 139 -9.69 10.36 12.70
CA TYR A 139 -9.50 8.92 12.58
C TYR A 139 -9.80 8.19 13.90
N SER A 140 -9.32 8.72 15.03
CA SER A 140 -9.63 8.17 16.36
C SER A 140 -11.14 8.21 16.65
N LEU A 141 -11.81 9.31 16.31
CA LEU A 141 -13.25 9.47 16.53
C LEU A 141 -14.07 8.42 15.75
N ILE A 142 -13.79 8.24 14.44
CA ILE A 142 -14.54 7.28 13.62
C ILE A 142 -14.23 5.82 13.99
N ASN A 143 -13.02 5.56 14.50
CA ASN A 143 -12.65 4.24 14.98
C ASN A 143 -13.38 3.90 16.29
N ASN A 144 -13.46 4.85 17.22
CA ASN A 144 -14.20 4.68 18.48
C ASN A 144 -15.71 4.58 18.26
N ALA A 145 -16.22 5.20 17.20
CA ALA A 145 -17.63 5.13 16.82
C ALA A 145 -17.95 3.96 15.86
N GLU A 146 -16.98 3.09 15.54
CA GLU A 146 -17.16 1.91 14.67
C GLU A 146 -17.73 2.20 13.27
N ILE A 147 -17.50 3.42 12.75
CA ILE A 147 -17.96 3.89 11.43
C ILE A 147 -16.78 4.13 10.48
N ASN A 148 -15.64 3.50 10.77
CA ASN A 148 -14.40 3.64 10.04
C ASN A 148 -14.27 2.67 8.86
N GLU A 149 -15.27 1.83 8.55
CA GLU A 149 -15.20 0.76 7.56
C GLU A 149 -14.61 1.21 6.21
N ARG A 150 -15.10 2.34 5.67
CA ARG A 150 -14.60 2.90 4.39
C ARG A 150 -13.14 3.33 4.47
N ALA A 151 -12.77 4.05 5.53
CA ALA A 151 -11.41 4.51 5.76
C ALA A 151 -10.45 3.32 5.99
N THR A 152 -10.87 2.34 6.79
CA THR A 152 -10.12 1.11 7.08
C THR A 152 -9.93 0.29 5.81
N THR A 153 -10.96 0.11 5.00
CA THR A 153 -10.89 -0.60 3.72
C THR A 153 -9.90 0.07 2.76
N ALA A 154 -9.97 1.40 2.63
CA ALA A 154 -9.01 2.15 1.81
C ALA A 154 -7.56 1.97 2.31
N ASN A 155 -7.34 1.97 3.64
CA ASN A 155 -6.04 1.72 4.24
C ASN A 155 -5.54 0.28 4.01
N VAL A 156 -6.42 -0.73 4.12
CA VAL A 156 -6.07 -2.12 3.80
C VAL A 156 -5.59 -2.22 2.36
N TYR A 157 -6.35 -1.67 1.41
CA TYR A 157 -5.95 -1.67 0.00
C TYR A 157 -4.69 -0.86 -0.28
N TYR A 158 -4.46 0.26 0.42
CA TYR A 158 -3.20 0.99 0.35
C TYR A 158 -2.01 0.10 0.72
N ASN A 159 -2.08 -0.57 1.87
CA ASN A 159 -1.01 -1.48 2.31
C ASN A 159 -0.85 -2.68 1.38
N PHE A 160 -1.96 -3.24 0.89
CA PHE A 160 -1.95 -4.34 -0.07
C PHE A 160 -1.24 -3.97 -1.37
N PHE A 161 -1.66 -2.90 -2.04
CA PHE A 161 -1.06 -2.49 -3.32
C PHE A 161 0.39 -2.01 -3.15
N ARG A 162 0.73 -1.36 -2.04
CA ARG A 162 2.12 -1.01 -1.72
C ARG A 162 2.98 -2.28 -1.57
N GLY A 163 2.48 -3.30 -0.86
CA GLY A 163 3.14 -4.60 -0.72
C GLY A 163 3.29 -5.31 -2.06
N LEU A 164 2.22 -5.38 -2.86
CA LEU A 164 2.26 -5.97 -4.20
C LEU A 164 3.24 -5.25 -5.13
N SER A 165 3.37 -3.92 -5.03
CA SER A 165 4.36 -3.17 -5.81
C SER A 165 5.78 -3.65 -5.52
N ALA A 166 6.12 -3.84 -4.23
CA ALA A 166 7.42 -4.36 -3.83
C ALA A 166 7.61 -5.82 -4.25
N THR A 167 6.61 -6.69 -4.07
CA THR A 167 6.64 -8.09 -4.53
C THR A 167 6.87 -8.19 -6.03
N CYS A 168 6.13 -7.41 -6.83
CA CYS A 168 6.25 -7.41 -8.28
C CYS A 168 7.62 -6.91 -8.71
N PHE A 169 8.15 -5.87 -8.05
CA PHE A 169 9.51 -5.39 -8.34
C PHE A 169 10.56 -6.46 -8.04
N CYS A 170 10.48 -7.13 -6.90
CA CYS A 170 11.39 -8.24 -6.56
C CYS A 170 11.25 -9.41 -7.54
N SER A 171 10.03 -9.76 -7.94
CA SER A 171 9.78 -10.81 -8.94
C SER A 171 10.37 -10.44 -10.30
N ALA A 172 10.21 -9.19 -10.74
CA ALA A 172 10.82 -8.70 -11.97
C ALA A 172 12.36 -8.81 -11.92
N LEU A 173 12.98 -8.49 -10.78
CA LEU A 173 14.43 -8.65 -10.61
C LEU A 173 14.86 -10.12 -10.68
N LEU A 174 14.09 -11.05 -10.09
CA LEU A 174 14.38 -12.49 -10.21
C LEU A 174 14.35 -12.95 -11.68
N PHE A 175 13.33 -12.55 -12.43
CA PHE A 175 13.22 -12.90 -13.85
C PHE A 175 14.25 -12.19 -14.74
N LEU A 176 14.69 -10.99 -14.36
CA LEU A 176 15.84 -10.33 -14.99
C LEU A 176 17.11 -11.15 -14.80
N VAL A 177 17.40 -11.57 -13.56
CA VAL A 177 18.57 -12.41 -13.25
C VAL A 177 18.48 -13.74 -14.01
N GLN A 178 17.30 -14.37 -14.06
CA GLN A 178 17.07 -15.58 -14.84
C GLN A 178 17.39 -15.38 -16.32
N SER A 179 16.93 -14.26 -16.90
CA SER A 179 17.20 -13.91 -18.30
C SER A 179 18.70 -13.76 -18.55
N VAL A 180 19.42 -13.09 -17.64
CA VAL A 180 20.88 -12.93 -17.73
C VAL A 180 21.60 -14.29 -17.65
N ILE A 181 21.23 -15.16 -16.71
CA ILE A 181 21.80 -16.51 -16.59
C ILE A 181 21.60 -17.28 -17.90
N LYS A 182 20.38 -17.26 -18.46
CA LYS A 182 20.07 -17.95 -19.73
C LYS A 182 20.84 -17.38 -20.92
N ILE A 183 21.08 -16.08 -20.97
CA ILE A 183 21.93 -15.46 -21.99
C ILE A 183 23.37 -15.95 -21.85
N LEU A 184 23.91 -16.00 -20.64
CA LEU A 184 25.29 -16.43 -20.37
C LEU A 184 25.49 -17.92 -20.68
N GLU A 185 24.56 -18.79 -20.29
CA GLU A 185 24.58 -20.24 -20.59
C GLU A 185 24.62 -20.50 -22.11
N ASN A 186 23.94 -19.66 -22.90
CA ASN A 186 23.80 -19.85 -24.35
C ASN A 186 24.75 -18.99 -25.19
N TRP A 187 25.61 -18.18 -24.56
CA TRP A 187 26.50 -17.23 -25.23
C TRP A 187 27.44 -17.91 -26.24
N GLY A 188 27.87 -19.15 -25.96
CA GLY A 188 28.75 -19.93 -26.84
C GLY A 188 28.03 -20.78 -27.90
N ALA A 189 26.71 -21.02 -27.76
CA ALA A 189 25.99 -21.99 -28.58
C ALA A 189 25.42 -21.42 -29.89
N CYS A 190 25.33 -20.09 -30.03
CA CYS A 190 24.94 -19.34 -31.24
C CYS A 190 23.76 -19.94 -32.05
N SER A 191 22.84 -20.66 -31.41
CA SER A 191 21.68 -21.27 -32.06
C SER A 191 20.43 -20.46 -31.72
N TRP A 192 19.89 -19.75 -32.72
CA TRP A 192 18.75 -18.85 -32.58
C TRP A 192 17.43 -19.55 -32.19
N GLY A 193 17.36 -20.89 -32.31
CA GLY A 193 16.17 -21.69 -32.00
C GLY A 193 15.94 -21.90 -30.50
N PHE A 194 16.98 -22.26 -29.75
CA PHE A 194 16.90 -22.49 -28.30
C PHE A 194 16.77 -21.18 -27.50
N ILE A 195 17.35 -20.10 -28.03
CA ILE A 195 17.29 -18.76 -27.45
C ILE A 195 15.84 -18.23 -27.39
N LYS A 196 14.92 -18.72 -28.26
CA LYS A 196 13.57 -18.14 -28.36
C LYS A 196 12.59 -18.58 -27.28
N GLU A 197 12.59 -19.82 -26.80
CA GLU A 197 11.55 -20.25 -25.84
C GLU A 197 12.01 -20.07 -24.39
N ASP A 198 13.25 -20.47 -24.07
CA ASP A 198 13.79 -20.42 -22.70
C ASP A 198 14.08 -19.00 -22.20
N LEU A 199 14.34 -18.05 -23.10
CA LEU A 199 14.56 -16.64 -22.76
C LEU A 199 13.27 -15.80 -22.78
N LEU A 200 12.33 -16.15 -23.66
CA LEU A 200 11.12 -15.36 -23.87
C LEU A 200 10.21 -15.38 -22.65
N ILE A 201 10.02 -16.54 -22.01
CA ILE A 201 9.16 -16.62 -20.82
C ILE A 201 9.69 -15.75 -19.67
N PRO A 202 10.96 -15.86 -19.22
CA PRO A 202 11.50 -14.99 -18.18
C PRO A 202 11.45 -13.51 -18.57
N PHE A 203 11.75 -13.18 -19.83
CA PHE A 203 11.72 -11.80 -20.29
C PHE A 203 10.30 -11.21 -20.27
N LEU A 204 9.29 -11.96 -20.73
CA LEU A 204 7.89 -11.55 -20.66
C LEU A 204 7.41 -11.39 -19.22
N LEU A 205 7.76 -12.33 -18.34
CA LEU A 205 7.42 -12.23 -16.92
C LEU A 205 8.09 -11.02 -16.27
N MET A 206 9.36 -10.74 -16.59
CA MET A 206 10.06 -9.54 -16.12
C MET A 206 9.31 -8.26 -16.52
N ILE A 207 8.96 -8.12 -17.81
CA ILE A 207 8.20 -6.95 -18.30
C ILE A 207 6.84 -6.86 -17.61
N PHE A 208 6.13 -7.98 -17.52
CA PHE A 208 4.80 -8.04 -16.91
C PHE A 208 4.84 -7.60 -15.45
N PHE A 209 5.77 -8.13 -14.65
CA PHE A 209 5.91 -7.75 -13.24
C PHE A 209 6.39 -6.30 -13.07
N PHE A 210 7.22 -5.79 -13.99
CA PHE A 210 7.61 -4.39 -13.97
C PHE A 210 6.44 -3.45 -14.28
N TYR A 211 5.59 -3.84 -15.25
CA TYR A 211 4.35 -3.14 -15.55
C TYR A 211 3.39 -3.14 -14.34
N LEU A 212 3.15 -4.31 -13.74
CA LEU A 212 2.32 -4.44 -12.54
C LEU A 212 2.84 -3.61 -11.37
N THR A 213 4.16 -3.53 -11.18
CA THR A 213 4.77 -2.67 -10.16
C THR A 213 4.31 -1.22 -10.34
N SER A 214 4.34 -0.71 -11.57
CA SER A 214 3.93 0.67 -11.87
C SER A 214 2.43 0.87 -11.64
N CYS A 215 1.59 -0.08 -12.08
CA CYS A 215 0.14 -0.04 -11.86
C CYS A 215 -0.21 -0.07 -10.37
N PHE A 216 0.44 -0.91 -9.58
CA PHE A 216 0.17 -1.03 -8.15
C PHE A 216 0.69 0.17 -7.36
N ILE A 217 1.76 0.84 -7.79
CA ILE A 217 2.18 2.12 -7.21
C ILE A 217 1.08 3.18 -7.41
N ASP A 218 0.50 3.25 -8.61
CA ASP A 218 -0.59 4.19 -8.89
C ASP A 218 -1.84 3.88 -8.07
N ARG A 219 -2.22 2.59 -7.97
CA ARG A 219 -3.32 2.15 -7.10
C ARG A 219 -3.07 2.41 -5.63
N ALA A 220 -1.85 2.21 -5.14
CA ALA A 220 -1.47 2.54 -3.78
C ALA A 220 -1.64 4.04 -3.53
N ARG A 221 -1.15 4.91 -4.43
CA ARG A 221 -1.38 6.36 -4.34
C ARG A 221 -2.87 6.68 -4.18
N GLN A 222 -3.70 6.22 -5.12
CA GLN A 222 -5.14 6.49 -5.12
C GLN A 222 -5.82 6.06 -3.81
N ARG A 223 -5.45 4.88 -3.28
CA ARG A 223 -6.02 4.36 -2.04
C ARG A 223 -5.53 5.09 -0.79
N GLY A 224 -4.27 5.56 -0.78
CA GLY A 224 -3.74 6.40 0.28
C GLY A 224 -4.41 7.76 0.35
N GLU A 225 -4.70 8.37 -0.80
CA GLU A 225 -5.47 9.62 -0.92
C GLU A 225 -6.91 9.41 -0.43
N LEU A 226 -7.57 8.38 -0.95
CA LEU A 226 -8.94 8.03 -0.58
C LEU A 226 -9.09 7.71 0.91
N HIS A 227 -8.08 7.10 1.55
CA HIS A 227 -8.11 6.82 2.98
C HIS A 227 -8.28 8.10 3.82
N VAL A 228 -7.52 9.15 3.49
CA VAL A 228 -7.61 10.44 4.18
C VAL A 228 -8.97 11.09 3.92
N GLU A 229 -9.38 11.13 2.66
CA GLU A 229 -10.68 11.68 2.26
C GLU A 229 -11.84 10.98 2.97
N GLN A 230 -11.88 9.65 2.97
CA GLN A 230 -12.92 8.87 3.63
C GLN A 230 -12.89 9.02 5.16
N THR A 231 -11.73 9.29 5.74
CA THR A 231 -11.62 9.61 7.18
C THR A 231 -12.38 10.90 7.49
N PHE A 232 -12.15 11.96 6.71
CA PHE A 232 -12.84 13.24 6.90
C PHE A 232 -14.34 13.15 6.58
N ASN A 233 -14.69 12.48 5.49
CA ASN A 233 -16.10 12.28 5.09
C ASN A 233 -16.89 11.49 6.13
N SER A 234 -16.37 10.36 6.60
CA SER A 234 -17.06 9.52 7.59
C SER A 234 -17.26 10.27 8.91
N MET A 235 -16.24 11.04 9.32
CA MET A 235 -16.32 11.86 10.52
C MET A 235 -17.34 13.00 10.36
N TYR A 236 -17.43 13.65 9.19
CA TYR A 236 -18.41 14.71 8.96
C TYR A 236 -19.84 14.18 8.94
N ILE A 237 -20.07 13.01 8.34
CA ILE A 237 -21.36 12.32 8.38
C ILE A 237 -21.75 12.02 9.83
N TYR A 238 -20.81 11.54 10.65
CA TYR A 238 -21.04 11.31 12.07
C TYR A 238 -21.38 12.58 12.83
N TYR A 239 -20.68 13.67 12.56
CA TYR A 239 -20.95 14.97 13.16
C TYR A 239 -22.36 15.48 12.80
N LEU A 240 -22.80 15.34 11.55
CA LEU A 240 -24.16 15.70 11.13
C LEU A 240 -25.23 14.78 11.75
N GLY A 241 -24.95 13.48 11.83
CA GLY A 241 -25.83 12.51 12.51
C GLY A 241 -25.98 12.82 13.99
N GLY A 242 -24.88 13.13 14.67
CA GLY A 242 -24.85 13.57 16.06
C GLY A 242 -25.63 14.87 16.30
N ILE A 243 -25.67 15.79 15.32
CA ILE A 243 -26.51 17.00 15.38
C ILE A 243 -28.00 16.67 15.22
N LYS A 244 -28.35 15.71 14.36
CA LYS A 244 -29.75 15.28 14.18
C LYS A 244 -30.32 14.52 15.38
N TYR A 245 -29.49 13.79 16.12
CA TYR A 245 -29.91 13.05 17.32
C TYR A 245 -29.60 13.78 18.65
N GLY A 246 -28.83 14.88 18.60
CA GLY A 246 -28.42 15.68 19.76
C GLY A 246 -29.35 16.85 20.13
N LYS A 247 -30.57 16.90 19.59
CA LYS A 247 -31.68 17.71 20.13
C LYS A 247 -32.73 16.79 20.75
N GLN A 248 -32.37 16.14 21.85
CA GLN A 248 -33.33 15.76 22.87
C GLN A 248 -32.76 16.24 24.21
N SER A 249 -33.34 17.36 24.66
CA SER A 249 -33.36 17.95 26.01
C SER A 249 -32.10 17.87 26.87
#